data_AF-A0A1F9UEQ5-F1
#
_entry.id   AF-A0A1F9UEQ5-F1
#
_cell.length_a   1.000
_cell.length_b   1.000
_cell.length_c   1.000
_cell.angle_alpha   90.00
_cell.angle_beta   90.00
_cell.angle_gamma   90.00
#
_symmetry.space_group_name_H-M   'P 1'
#
loop_
_entity.id
_entity.type
_entity.pdbx_description
1 polymer ?
#
loop_
_entity_poly.entity_id
_entity_poly.type
_entity_poly.pdbx_seq_one_letter_code
_entity_poly.pdbx_strand_id
1 'polypeptide(L)'
;MDPSSPLTVGAFLGDRLRIQEHALDAGVFIRSLASRGMIGGVSHTIFGAIHVLEAAGFNKIIIETVGTGQDEVEIFRVADTIMYVTTPHMGDDIQAMKAGVMEIGDCFIVNKADLAGKDKAISDLRSALSLGRGHKPKPWETPVAGTSALAGEGIEELGKILDDHWDYLARSGEGRRRLKAQHREELSLYISRRVYRSALSRISEKYLEDMVEHRTDPASLGRRILRNDSSRSN
;
A
#
# COMPACT_ATOMS: atom_id res chain seq x y z
N MET A 1 -2.63 1.64 -20.97
CA MET A 1 -3.86 1.50 -20.17
C MET A 1 -3.56 2.07 -18.79
N ASP A 2 -4.25 3.14 -18.41
CA ASP A 2 -4.05 3.84 -17.15
C ASP A 2 -4.82 3.13 -16.01
N PRO A 3 -4.15 2.59 -14.98
CA PRO A 3 -4.80 1.90 -13.86
C PRO A 3 -5.68 2.81 -12.99
N SER A 4 -5.50 4.14 -13.11
CA SER A 4 -6.22 5.14 -12.32
C SER A 4 -7.51 5.64 -12.98
N SER A 5 -7.70 5.38 -14.28
CA SER A 5 -8.84 5.86 -15.05
C SER A 5 -10.16 5.20 -14.58
N PRO A 6 -11.20 6.00 -14.26
CA PRO A 6 -12.51 5.48 -13.87
C PRO A 6 -13.29 4.82 -15.01
N LEU A 7 -12.83 4.96 -16.27
CA LEU A 7 -13.51 4.49 -17.48
C LEU A 7 -12.91 3.20 -18.06
N THR A 8 -11.63 2.91 -17.78
CA THR A 8 -10.99 1.68 -18.26
C THR A 8 -11.02 0.60 -17.18
N VAL A 9 -11.55 -0.57 -17.53
CA VAL A 9 -11.39 -1.79 -16.74
C VAL A 9 -9.89 -2.02 -16.61
N GLY A 10 -9.35 -1.92 -15.38
CA GLY A 10 -7.92 -1.86 -15.09
C GLY A 10 -7.07 -2.89 -15.86
N ALA A 11 -5.77 -2.59 -15.99
CA ALA A 11 -4.81 -3.32 -16.81
C ALA A 11 -4.93 -4.85 -16.68
N PHE A 12 -5.67 -5.48 -17.59
CA PHE A 12 -6.06 -6.88 -17.48
C PHE A 12 -4.94 -7.86 -17.89
N LEU A 13 -3.89 -7.37 -18.55
CA LEU A 13 -2.80 -8.19 -19.12
C LEU A 13 -1.38 -7.62 -18.95
N GLY A 14 -1.23 -6.38 -18.47
CA GLY A 14 0.08 -5.69 -18.45
C GLY A 14 1.12 -6.35 -17.56
N ASP A 15 0.70 -6.84 -16.40
CA ASP A 15 1.64 -7.35 -15.38
C ASP A 15 2.06 -8.80 -15.65
N ARG A 16 1.21 -9.60 -16.29
CA ARG A 16 1.54 -11.00 -16.67
C ARG A 16 2.64 -11.10 -17.72
N LEU A 17 2.82 -10.06 -18.55
CA LEU A 17 3.91 -10.02 -19.52
C LEU A 17 5.27 -9.71 -18.88
N ARG A 18 5.30 -9.18 -17.65
CA ARG A 18 6.54 -8.83 -16.92
C ARG A 18 7.07 -9.97 -16.05
N ILE A 19 6.19 -10.82 -15.54
CA ILE A 19 6.52 -11.97 -14.68
C ILE A 19 6.16 -13.25 -15.43
N GLN A 20 6.88 -13.56 -16.53
CA GLN A 20 6.49 -14.69 -17.39
C GLN A 20 6.94 -16.04 -16.83
N GLU A 21 8.11 -16.10 -16.21
CA GLU A 21 8.77 -17.35 -15.83
C GLU A 21 8.00 -18.11 -14.74
N HIS A 22 7.49 -17.39 -13.74
CA HIS A 22 6.78 -17.99 -12.59
C HIS A 22 5.26 -17.81 -12.64
N ALA A 23 4.70 -17.11 -13.64
CA ALA A 23 3.25 -16.90 -13.71
C ALA A 23 2.44 -18.19 -13.90
N LEU A 24 3.08 -19.27 -14.33
CA LEU A 24 2.46 -20.57 -14.55
C LEU A 24 2.80 -21.59 -13.45
N ASP A 25 3.61 -21.21 -12.47
CA ASP A 25 4.01 -22.12 -11.40
C ASP A 25 2.81 -22.48 -10.51
N ALA A 26 2.71 -23.76 -10.18
CA ALA A 26 1.71 -24.24 -9.25
C ALA A 26 1.93 -23.59 -7.87
N GLY A 27 0.98 -22.75 -7.45
CA GLY A 27 1.07 -21.99 -6.20
C GLY A 27 1.43 -20.52 -6.37
N VAL A 28 1.61 -20.02 -7.60
CA VAL A 28 1.75 -18.59 -7.89
C VAL A 28 0.44 -18.03 -8.44
N PHE A 29 -0.05 -16.95 -7.85
CA PHE A 29 -1.23 -16.23 -8.32
C PHE A 29 -0.94 -14.73 -8.45
N ILE A 30 -1.13 -14.18 -9.64
CA ILE A 30 -0.84 -12.79 -9.96
C ILE A 30 -2.11 -12.10 -10.44
N ARG A 31 -2.43 -10.95 -9.83
CA ARG A 31 -3.59 -10.13 -10.21
C ARG A 31 -3.36 -8.66 -9.98
N SER A 32 -3.52 -7.86 -11.04
CA SER A 32 -3.53 -6.41 -10.97
C SER A 32 -4.80 -5.90 -10.26
N LEU A 33 -4.64 -4.90 -9.41
CA LEU A 33 -5.74 -4.23 -8.72
C LEU A 33 -5.77 -2.76 -9.12
N ALA A 34 -6.86 -2.33 -9.74
CA ALA A 34 -7.07 -0.92 -10.05
C ALA A 34 -7.51 -0.13 -8.80
N SER A 35 -6.97 1.08 -8.63
CA SER A 35 -7.38 2.01 -7.57
C SER A 35 -8.80 2.57 -7.78
N ARG A 36 -9.30 2.56 -9.04
CA ARG A 36 -10.65 2.97 -9.45
C ARG A 36 -11.05 4.39 -8.99
N GLY A 37 -10.15 5.37 -9.16
CA GLY A 37 -10.44 6.78 -8.88
C GLY A 37 -10.57 7.13 -7.40
N MET A 38 -10.10 6.26 -6.50
CA MET A 38 -10.01 6.55 -5.08
C MET A 38 -8.81 7.44 -4.77
N ILE A 39 -8.96 8.34 -3.79
CA ILE A 39 -7.85 9.09 -3.21
C ILE A 39 -7.11 8.11 -2.29
N GLY A 40 -5.86 7.81 -2.64
CA GLY A 40 -5.07 6.78 -1.98
C GLY A 40 -4.97 5.52 -2.83
N GLY A 41 -3.81 5.28 -3.43
CA GLY A 41 -3.56 4.23 -4.43
C GLY A 41 -3.64 2.80 -3.93
N VAL A 42 -4.16 2.57 -2.73
CA VAL A 42 -4.61 1.26 -2.28
C VAL A 42 -6.13 1.16 -2.44
N SER A 43 -6.56 0.28 -3.36
CA SER A 43 -7.99 0.00 -3.57
C SER A 43 -8.66 -0.56 -2.31
N HIS A 44 -9.88 -0.12 -1.98
CA HIS A 44 -10.68 -0.71 -0.88
C HIS A 44 -10.92 -2.22 -1.01
N THR A 45 -10.69 -2.79 -2.19
CA THR A 45 -10.79 -4.23 -2.41
C THR A 45 -9.55 -5.00 -1.96
N ILE A 46 -8.46 -4.32 -1.55
CA ILE A 46 -7.21 -4.97 -1.18
C ILE A 46 -7.41 -5.95 -0.01
N PHE A 47 -8.11 -5.55 1.05
CA PHE A 47 -8.37 -6.42 2.20
C PHE A 47 -9.20 -7.63 1.80
N GLY A 48 -10.24 -7.43 0.98
CA GLY A 48 -11.01 -8.53 0.42
C GLY A 48 -10.19 -9.48 -0.45
N ALA A 49 -9.22 -8.97 -1.22
CA ALA A 49 -8.31 -9.79 -2.00
C ALA A 49 -7.35 -10.59 -1.11
N ILE A 50 -6.77 -9.95 -0.09
CA ILE A 50 -5.91 -10.58 0.92
C ILE A 50 -6.66 -11.74 1.59
N HIS A 51 -7.86 -11.48 2.14
CA HIS A 51 -8.66 -12.51 2.81
C HIS A 51 -8.99 -13.70 1.91
N VAL A 52 -9.27 -13.46 0.64
CA VAL A 52 -9.53 -14.55 -0.32
C VAL A 52 -8.26 -15.37 -0.58
N LEU A 53 -7.09 -14.73 -0.68
CA LEU A 53 -5.82 -15.42 -0.86
C LEU A 53 -5.43 -16.22 0.39
N GLU A 54 -5.57 -15.63 1.58
CA GLU A 54 -5.35 -16.33 2.85
C GLU A 54 -6.27 -17.55 2.98
N ALA A 55 -7.58 -17.37 2.71
CA ALA A 55 -8.55 -18.47 2.74
C ALA A 55 -8.29 -19.55 1.68
N ALA A 56 -7.65 -19.18 0.56
CA ALA A 56 -7.21 -20.12 -0.48
C ALA A 56 -5.89 -20.83 -0.13
N GLY A 57 -5.29 -20.54 1.03
CA GLY A 57 -4.08 -21.20 1.53
C GLY A 57 -2.77 -20.53 1.13
N PHE A 58 -2.81 -19.31 0.57
CA PHE A 58 -1.60 -18.53 0.31
C PHE A 58 -1.07 -17.97 1.63
N ASN A 59 0.18 -18.27 1.95
CA ASN A 59 0.86 -17.82 3.17
C ASN A 59 1.83 -16.65 2.94
N LYS A 60 2.14 -16.34 1.68
CA LYS A 60 2.98 -15.20 1.28
C LYS A 60 2.20 -14.39 0.25
N ILE A 61 1.81 -13.17 0.63
CA ILE A 61 1.06 -12.25 -0.22
C ILE A 61 1.94 -11.02 -0.46
N ILE A 62 2.37 -10.85 -1.71
CA ILE A 62 3.19 -9.71 -2.12
C ILE A 62 2.27 -8.66 -2.74
N ILE A 63 2.35 -7.44 -2.24
CA ILE A 63 1.58 -6.31 -2.75
C ILE A 63 2.57 -5.31 -3.35
N GLU A 64 2.50 -5.14 -4.67
CA GLU A 64 3.27 -4.14 -5.40
C GLU A 64 2.43 -2.87 -5.58
N THR A 65 2.97 -1.72 -5.21
CA THR A 65 2.36 -0.42 -5.50
C THR A 65 2.76 0.04 -6.89
N VAL A 66 1.80 0.54 -7.67
CA VAL A 66 2.05 1.13 -8.99
C VAL A 66 1.75 2.63 -8.89
N GLY A 67 2.73 3.52 -9.07
CA GLY A 67 2.41 4.96 -9.09
C GLY A 67 3.55 5.93 -8.82
N THR A 68 3.27 7.22 -9.02
CA THR A 68 4.19 8.37 -9.06
C THR A 68 4.41 9.05 -7.69
N GLY A 69 4.47 8.28 -6.60
CA GLY A 69 4.96 8.78 -5.30
C GLY A 69 3.95 9.38 -4.31
N GLN A 70 2.63 9.31 -4.52
CA GLN A 70 1.64 9.75 -3.51
C GLN A 70 1.03 8.60 -2.68
N ASP A 71 0.99 7.40 -3.24
CA ASP A 71 0.27 6.25 -2.65
C ASP A 71 1.18 5.30 -1.87
N GLU A 72 2.49 5.52 -1.94
CA GLU A 72 3.53 4.65 -1.37
C GLU A 72 3.45 4.56 0.16
N VAL A 73 2.83 5.54 0.83
CA VAL A 73 2.71 5.57 2.30
C VAL A 73 1.52 4.76 2.80
N GLU A 74 0.50 4.54 1.97
CA GLU A 74 -0.71 3.84 2.39
C GLU A 74 -0.52 2.34 2.56
N ILE A 75 0.49 1.77 1.88
CA ILE A 75 0.82 0.35 2.00
C ILE A 75 1.12 -0.07 3.44
N PHE A 76 1.59 0.86 4.28
CA PHE A 76 1.81 0.66 5.72
C PHE A 76 0.55 0.28 6.49
N ARG A 77 -0.63 0.62 5.97
CA ARG A 77 -1.90 0.28 6.61
C ARG A 77 -2.39 -1.12 6.24
N VAL A 78 -1.69 -1.82 5.35
CA VAL A 78 -2.13 -3.08 4.76
C VAL A 78 -1.10 -4.18 4.93
N ALA A 79 0.19 -3.88 4.77
CA ALA A 79 1.26 -4.87 4.79
C ALA A 79 1.87 -5.03 6.19
N ASP A 80 2.39 -6.23 6.47
CA ASP A 80 3.14 -6.52 7.69
C ASP A 80 4.59 -6.04 7.60
N THR A 81 5.21 -6.23 6.44
CA THR A 81 6.59 -5.86 6.12
C THR A 81 6.60 -4.99 4.88
N ILE A 82 7.25 -3.82 4.96
CA ILE A 82 7.41 -2.92 3.82
C ILE A 82 8.85 -2.96 3.32
N MET A 83 8.98 -3.30 2.04
CA MET A 83 10.23 -3.27 1.32
C MET A 83 10.22 -2.10 0.33
N TYR A 84 11.23 -1.25 0.39
CA TYR A 84 11.49 -0.25 -0.65
C TYR A 84 12.58 -0.77 -1.58
N VAL A 85 12.36 -0.67 -2.89
CA VAL A 85 13.32 -1.12 -3.90
C VAL A 85 13.74 0.08 -4.77
N THR A 86 15.05 0.31 -4.88
CA THR A 86 15.67 1.33 -5.74
C THR A 86 16.79 0.71 -6.57
N THR A 87 17.52 1.51 -7.35
CA THR A 87 18.67 1.06 -8.15
C THR A 87 19.88 1.97 -7.97
N PRO A 88 21.10 1.52 -8.29
CA PRO A 88 22.27 2.38 -8.31
C PRO A 88 22.08 3.62 -9.20
N HIS A 89 22.78 4.70 -8.87
CA HIS A 89 22.76 5.98 -9.58
C HIS A 89 21.46 6.79 -9.54
N MET A 90 20.43 6.36 -8.79
CA MET A 90 19.24 7.18 -8.51
C MET A 90 19.50 8.18 -7.37
N GLY A 91 20.70 8.75 -7.29
CA GLY A 91 21.16 9.55 -6.15
C GLY A 91 20.25 10.75 -5.84
N ASP A 92 19.63 11.34 -6.86
CA ASP A 92 18.66 12.41 -6.73
C ASP A 92 17.32 11.90 -6.16
N ASP A 93 16.92 10.66 -6.47
CA ASP A 93 15.70 10.05 -5.96
C ASP A 93 15.83 9.70 -4.48
N ILE A 94 17.02 9.29 -4.00
CA ILE A 94 17.29 9.07 -2.56
C ILE A 94 17.13 10.38 -1.78
N GLN A 95 17.56 11.52 -2.35
CA GLN A 95 17.35 12.83 -1.73
C GLN A 95 15.90 13.32 -1.87
N ALA A 96 15.22 12.95 -2.95
CA ALA A 96 13.80 13.23 -3.16
C ALA A 96 12.87 12.23 -2.42
N MET A 97 13.43 11.21 -1.75
CA MET A 97 12.66 10.30 -0.90
C MET A 97 11.97 11.14 0.17
N LYS A 98 10.64 11.12 0.11
CA LYS A 98 9.83 11.77 1.14
C LYS A 98 10.14 11.10 2.47
N ALA A 99 10.32 11.90 3.53
CA ALA A 99 10.52 11.40 4.89
C ALA A 99 9.55 10.25 5.25
N GLY A 100 8.30 10.33 4.76
CA GLY A 100 7.29 9.30 4.94
C GLY A 100 7.66 7.89 4.44
N VAL A 101 8.37 7.72 3.32
CA VAL A 101 8.77 6.39 2.82
C VAL A 101 9.88 5.80 3.68
N MET A 102 10.85 6.64 4.07
CA MET A 102 11.93 6.23 4.97
C MET A 102 11.44 5.86 6.37
N GLU A 103 10.37 6.50 6.83
CA GLU A 103 9.79 6.25 8.15
C GLU A 103 9.11 4.88 8.26
N ILE A 104 8.47 4.43 7.18
CA ILE A 104 7.66 3.20 7.16
C ILE A 104 8.41 1.97 6.65
N GLY A 105 9.50 2.13 5.91
CA GLY A 105 10.24 0.99 5.35
C GLY A 105 10.89 0.11 6.43
N ASP A 106 10.65 -1.19 6.35
CA ASP A 106 11.24 -2.19 7.23
C ASP A 106 12.54 -2.75 6.66
N CYS A 107 12.73 -2.71 5.33
CA CYS A 107 14.00 -2.98 4.65
C CYS A 107 14.10 -2.18 3.34
N PHE A 108 15.34 -1.91 2.91
CA PHE A 108 15.63 -1.13 1.71
C PHE A 108 16.57 -1.91 0.80
N ILE A 109 16.18 -2.07 -0.46
CA ILE A 109 16.88 -2.93 -1.42
C ILE A 109 17.38 -2.09 -2.59
N VAL A 110 18.68 -2.19 -2.86
CA VAL A 110 19.31 -1.63 -4.07
C VAL A 110 19.39 -2.75 -5.12
N ASN A 111 18.37 -2.84 -5.96
CA ASN A 111 18.32 -3.79 -7.08
C ASN A 111 19.21 -3.32 -8.25
N LYS A 112 19.59 -4.21 -9.15
CA LYS A 112 20.64 -3.99 -10.18
C LYS A 112 22.01 -3.72 -9.58
N ALA A 113 22.32 -4.42 -8.49
CA ALA A 113 23.59 -4.34 -7.77
C ALA A 113 24.79 -4.89 -8.56
N ASP A 114 24.55 -5.53 -9.70
CA ASP A 114 25.54 -5.89 -10.72
C ASP A 114 26.11 -4.67 -11.46
N LEU A 115 25.44 -3.51 -11.37
CA LEU A 115 25.91 -2.25 -11.93
C LEU A 115 26.85 -1.52 -10.98
N ALA A 116 27.69 -0.64 -11.54
CA ALA A 116 28.52 0.27 -10.75
C ALA A 116 27.66 1.13 -9.79
N GLY A 117 28.28 1.70 -8.76
CA GLY A 117 27.59 2.63 -7.85
C GLY A 117 26.71 1.98 -6.78
N LYS A 118 26.59 0.64 -6.75
CA LYS A 118 25.93 -0.13 -5.68
C LYS A 118 26.37 0.30 -4.28
N ASP A 119 27.68 0.27 -4.01
CA ASP A 119 28.20 0.51 -2.65
C ASP A 119 27.92 1.93 -2.17
N LYS A 120 28.00 2.89 -3.10
CA LYS A 120 27.63 4.28 -2.84
C LYS A 120 26.14 4.39 -2.51
N ALA A 121 25.26 3.80 -3.31
CA ALA A 121 23.81 3.84 -3.07
C ALA A 121 23.43 3.20 -1.71
N ILE A 122 24.03 2.07 -1.37
CA ILE A 122 23.85 1.42 -0.06
C ILE A 122 24.32 2.33 1.08
N SER A 123 25.50 2.95 0.92
CA SER A 123 26.05 3.88 1.92
C SER A 123 25.16 5.12 2.11
N ASP A 124 24.67 5.69 1.01
CA ASP A 124 23.81 6.87 1.01
C ASP A 124 22.47 6.56 1.72
N LEU A 125 21.85 5.42 1.40
CA LEU A 125 20.63 4.96 2.09
C LEU A 125 20.84 4.72 3.58
N ARG A 126 21.92 4.05 3.98
CA ARG A 126 22.24 3.83 5.41
C ARG A 126 22.42 5.15 6.16
N SER A 127 23.08 6.12 5.52
CA SER A 127 23.28 7.46 6.08
C SER A 127 21.94 8.18 6.23
N ALA A 128 21.09 8.15 5.21
CA ALA A 128 19.78 8.77 5.22
C ALA A 128 18.87 8.17 6.32
N LEU A 129 18.83 6.83 6.44
CA LEU A 129 18.08 6.13 7.48
C LEU A 129 18.61 6.47 8.88
N SER A 130 19.92 6.68 9.04
CA SER A 130 20.51 7.06 10.32
C SER A 130 20.10 8.47 10.74
N LEU A 131 20.04 9.41 9.79
CA LEU A 131 19.57 10.79 10.04
C LEU A 131 18.08 10.84 10.39
N GLY A 132 17.25 10.01 9.73
CA GLY A 132 15.80 9.96 9.98
C GLY A 132 15.40 9.31 11.32
N ARG A 133 16.28 8.52 11.96
CA ARG A 133 15.96 7.80 13.21
C ARG A 133 15.84 8.70 14.45
N GLY A 134 16.32 9.94 14.41
CA GLY A 134 16.42 10.78 15.61
C GLY A 134 17.24 10.10 16.71
N HIS A 135 17.13 10.57 17.96
CA HIS A 135 17.93 10.06 19.09
C HIS A 135 17.35 8.82 19.78
N LYS A 136 16.27 8.21 19.25
CA LYS A 136 15.64 7.04 19.86
C LYS A 136 15.89 5.79 19.01
N PRO A 137 16.49 4.73 19.56
CA PRO A 137 16.65 3.48 18.83
C PRO A 137 15.26 2.90 18.49
N LYS A 138 15.02 2.61 17.20
CA LYS A 138 13.91 1.74 16.80
C LYS A 138 14.24 0.30 17.27
N PRO A 139 13.25 -0.48 17.76
CA PRO A 139 13.50 -1.86 18.16
C PRO A 139 13.89 -2.79 17.00
N TRP A 140 13.55 -2.42 15.76
CA TRP A 140 14.01 -3.09 14.53
C TRP A 140 15.09 -2.25 13.85
N GLU A 141 16.23 -2.87 13.57
CA GLU A 141 17.27 -2.26 12.76
C GLU A 141 16.99 -2.50 11.28
N THR A 142 16.43 -1.49 10.61
CA THR A 142 16.12 -1.53 9.18
C THR A 142 17.36 -1.86 8.34
N PRO A 143 17.43 -3.04 7.68
CA PRO A 143 18.57 -3.43 6.86
C PRO A 143 18.53 -2.78 5.49
N VAL A 144 19.72 -2.60 4.92
CA VAL A 144 19.93 -2.16 3.53
C VAL A 144 20.80 -3.19 2.83
N ALA A 145 20.27 -3.80 1.77
CA ALA A 145 20.92 -4.87 1.01
C ALA A 145 20.89 -4.61 -0.50
N GLY A 146 21.82 -5.23 -1.23
CA GLY A 146 21.89 -5.14 -2.69
C GLY A 146 21.43 -6.43 -3.35
N THR A 147 20.67 -6.33 -4.43
CA THR A 147 20.22 -7.49 -5.21
C THR A 147 20.48 -7.29 -6.71
N SER A 148 20.66 -8.38 -7.44
CA SER A 148 20.51 -8.39 -8.90
C SER A 148 19.41 -9.37 -9.25
N ALA A 149 18.19 -8.86 -9.46
CA ALA A 149 17.05 -9.71 -9.79
C ALA A 149 17.27 -10.53 -11.07
N LEU A 150 18.00 -9.99 -12.05
CA LEU A 150 18.28 -10.69 -13.31
C LEU A 150 19.33 -11.80 -13.14
N ALA A 151 20.36 -11.58 -12.32
CA ALA A 151 21.40 -12.57 -12.07
C ALA A 151 21.05 -13.54 -10.93
N GLY A 152 19.97 -13.30 -10.19
CA GLY A 152 19.58 -14.06 -9.00
C GLY A 152 20.42 -13.77 -7.76
N GLU A 153 21.29 -12.76 -7.80
CA GLU A 153 22.21 -12.43 -6.70
C GLU A 153 21.51 -11.66 -5.57
N GLY A 154 21.82 -12.01 -4.32
CA GLY A 154 21.26 -11.36 -3.13
C GLY A 154 19.81 -11.73 -2.82
N ILE A 155 19.15 -12.57 -3.64
CA ILE A 155 17.75 -12.98 -3.43
C ILE A 155 17.60 -13.85 -2.19
N GLU A 156 18.54 -14.76 -1.91
CA GLU A 156 18.52 -15.57 -0.68
C GLU A 156 18.72 -14.71 0.59
N GLU A 157 19.60 -13.71 0.52
CA GLU A 157 19.81 -12.75 1.62
C GLU A 157 18.56 -11.91 1.86
N LEU A 158 17.90 -11.45 0.78
CA LEU A 158 16.61 -10.77 0.88
C LEU A 158 15.56 -11.67 1.55
N GLY A 159 15.50 -12.96 1.20
CA GLY A 159 14.62 -13.93 1.86
C GLY A 159 14.84 -13.98 3.37
N LYS A 160 16.11 -14.06 3.80
CA LYS A 160 16.47 -14.06 5.23
C LYS A 160 16.07 -12.77 5.94
N ILE A 161 16.26 -11.61 5.31
CA ILE A 161 15.83 -10.31 5.85
C ILE A 161 14.31 -10.29 6.11
N LEU A 162 13.52 -10.83 5.17
CA LEU A 162 12.06 -10.89 5.30
C LEU A 162 11.64 -11.86 6.42
N ASP A 163 12.28 -13.02 6.51
CA ASP A 163 12.02 -14.02 7.56
C ASP A 163 12.41 -13.47 8.95
N ASP A 164 13.55 -12.79 9.08
CA ASP A 164 13.99 -12.16 10.33
C ASP A 164 13.01 -11.07 10.79
N HIS A 165 12.46 -10.29 9.85
CA HIS A 165 11.46 -9.28 10.18
C HIS A 165 10.14 -9.92 10.62
N TRP A 166 9.73 -11.01 9.95
CA TRP A 166 8.55 -11.78 10.34
C TRP A 166 8.67 -12.32 11.78
N ASP A 167 9.82 -12.89 12.12
CA ASP A 167 10.13 -13.36 13.49
C ASP A 167 10.15 -12.21 14.49
N TYR A 168 10.69 -11.05 14.11
CA TYR A 168 10.62 -9.83 14.91
C TYR A 168 9.17 -9.40 15.18
N LEU A 169 8.29 -9.39 14.18
CA LEU A 169 6.88 -9.03 14.35
C LEU A 169 6.16 -9.98 15.32
N ALA A 170 6.49 -11.28 15.26
CA ALA A 170 5.93 -12.29 16.15
C ALA A 170 6.36 -12.10 17.62
N ARG A 171 7.63 -11.76 17.87
CA ARG A 171 8.21 -11.72 19.24
C ARG A 171 8.15 -10.35 19.93
N SER A 172 8.06 -9.25 19.19
CA SER A 172 8.20 -7.89 19.74
C SER A 172 6.87 -7.23 20.16
N GLY A 173 5.73 -7.85 19.83
CA GLY A 173 4.40 -7.23 19.96
C GLY A 173 4.09 -6.20 18.87
N GLU A 174 5.06 -5.84 18.04
CA GLU A 174 4.88 -4.94 16.89
C GLU A 174 3.89 -5.52 15.88
N GLY A 175 3.96 -6.83 15.59
CA GLY A 175 3.01 -7.49 14.69
C GLY A 175 1.56 -7.32 15.16
N ARG A 176 1.29 -7.54 16.45
CA ARG A 176 -0.05 -7.31 17.02
C ARG A 176 -0.48 -5.85 16.95
N ARG A 177 0.46 -4.90 17.08
CA ARG A 177 0.18 -3.46 16.94
C ARG A 177 -0.22 -3.14 15.50
N ARG A 178 0.55 -3.62 14.51
CA ARG A 178 0.27 -3.42 13.07
C ARG A 178 -1.05 -4.06 12.66
N LEU A 179 -1.29 -5.31 13.06
CA LEU A 179 -2.55 -6.01 12.77
C LEU A 179 -3.78 -5.26 13.30
N LYS A 180 -3.72 -4.69 14.51
CA LYS A 180 -4.80 -3.83 15.02
C LYS A 180 -5.00 -2.58 14.17
N ALA A 181 -3.93 -1.98 13.67
CA ALA A 181 -4.01 -0.81 12.80
C ALA A 181 -4.61 -1.17 11.43
N GLN A 182 -4.20 -2.30 10.84
CA GLN A 182 -4.77 -2.85 9.60
C GLN A 182 -6.27 -3.11 9.76
N HIS A 183 -6.70 -3.83 10.81
CA HIS A 183 -8.12 -4.07 11.07
C HIS A 183 -8.92 -2.79 11.34
N ARG A 184 -8.31 -1.79 11.99
CA ARG A 184 -8.95 -0.48 12.18
C ARG A 184 -9.18 0.21 10.84
N GLU A 185 -8.19 0.17 9.95
CA GLU A 185 -8.30 0.72 8.60
C GLU A 185 -9.41 0.00 7.82
N GLU A 186 -9.35 -1.33 7.77
CA GLU A 186 -10.35 -2.16 7.10
C GLU A 186 -11.78 -1.87 7.59
N LEU A 187 -11.98 -1.83 8.92
CA LEU A 187 -13.27 -1.52 9.52
C LEU A 187 -13.73 -0.09 9.15
N SER A 188 -12.81 0.88 9.17
CA SER A 188 -13.12 2.26 8.82
C SER A 188 -13.56 2.37 7.36
N LEU A 189 -12.90 1.66 6.44
CA LEU A 189 -13.28 1.58 5.04
C LEU A 189 -14.65 0.93 4.85
N TYR A 190 -14.91 -0.18 5.56
CA TYR A 190 -16.20 -0.86 5.50
C TYR A 190 -17.34 0.06 5.97
N ILE A 191 -17.18 0.71 7.13
CA ILE A 191 -18.16 1.65 7.68
C ILE A 191 -18.38 2.81 6.72
N SER A 192 -17.30 3.46 6.26
CA SER A 192 -17.37 4.61 5.36
C SER A 192 -18.14 4.27 4.09
N ARG A 193 -17.89 3.08 3.51
CA ARG A 193 -18.61 2.61 2.33
C ARG A 193 -20.10 2.35 2.60
N ARG A 194 -20.43 1.76 3.76
CA ARG A 194 -21.84 1.52 4.14
C ARG A 194 -22.58 2.83 4.35
N VAL A 195 -21.98 3.77 5.08
CA VAL A 195 -22.55 5.11 5.32
C VAL A 195 -22.70 5.87 4.01
N TYR A 196 -21.68 5.89 3.16
CA TYR A 196 -21.71 6.57 1.87
C TYR A 196 -22.85 6.04 0.97
N ARG A 197 -22.97 4.71 0.84
CA ARG A 197 -24.05 4.08 0.06
C ARG A 197 -25.44 4.38 0.63
N SER A 198 -25.59 4.29 1.96
CA SER A 198 -26.83 4.66 2.66
C SER A 198 -27.21 6.10 2.37
N ALA A 199 -26.27 7.03 2.52
CA ALA A 199 -26.46 8.45 2.28
C ALA A 199 -26.85 8.75 0.83
N LEU A 200 -26.16 8.19 -0.16
CA LEU A 200 -26.47 8.40 -1.57
C LEU A 200 -27.89 7.94 -1.94
N SER A 201 -28.36 6.83 -1.37
CA SER A 201 -29.71 6.31 -1.64
C SER A 201 -30.85 7.25 -1.20
N ARG A 202 -30.52 8.28 -0.41
CA ARG A 202 -31.45 9.26 0.14
C ARG A 202 -31.39 10.60 -0.58
N ILE A 203 -30.48 10.75 -1.54
CA ILE A 203 -30.50 11.89 -2.45
C ILE A 203 -31.77 11.77 -3.28
N SER A 204 -32.56 12.84 -3.30
CA SER A 204 -33.83 12.90 -4.01
C SER A 204 -33.81 14.04 -5.00
N GLU A 205 -34.62 13.96 -6.07
CA GLU A 205 -34.72 15.00 -7.09
C GLU A 205 -35.02 16.36 -6.46
N LYS A 206 -35.93 16.39 -5.48
CA LYS A 206 -36.25 17.60 -4.71
C LYS A 206 -35.02 18.25 -4.07
N TYR A 207 -34.12 17.46 -3.49
CA TYR A 207 -32.89 18.02 -2.89
C TYR A 207 -31.95 18.59 -3.95
N LEU A 208 -31.92 17.99 -5.15
CA LEU A 208 -31.14 18.50 -6.27
C LEU A 208 -31.74 19.80 -6.82
N GLU A 209 -33.06 19.85 -7.00
CA GLU A 209 -33.80 21.06 -7.40
C GLU A 209 -33.58 22.20 -6.39
N ASP A 210 -33.70 21.92 -5.08
CA ASP A 210 -33.43 22.90 -4.03
C ASP A 210 -32.00 23.47 -4.09
N MET A 211 -31.01 22.69 -4.53
CA MET A 211 -29.64 23.18 -4.75
C MET A 211 -29.51 24.03 -6.02
N VAL A 212 -30.14 23.60 -7.12
CA VAL A 212 -30.13 24.33 -8.40
C VAL A 212 -30.78 25.70 -8.23
N GLU A 213 -31.87 25.77 -7.48
CA GLU A 213 -32.59 27.01 -7.17
C GLU A 213 -31.96 27.79 -6.01
N HIS A 214 -30.78 27.38 -5.53
CA HIS A 214 -30.03 28.00 -4.44
C HIS A 214 -30.81 28.16 -3.11
N ARG A 215 -31.82 27.32 -2.87
CA ARG A 215 -32.57 27.27 -1.61
C ARG A 215 -31.81 26.57 -0.49
N THR A 216 -30.78 25.79 -0.83
CA THR A 216 -29.90 25.09 0.11
C THR A 216 -28.51 24.87 -0.47
N ASP A 217 -27.61 24.31 0.33
CA ASP A 217 -26.22 24.06 -0.01
C ASP A 217 -25.80 22.59 0.28
N PRO A 218 -24.74 22.08 -0.37
CA PRO A 218 -24.27 20.71 -0.18
C PRO A 218 -23.98 20.32 1.28
N ALA A 219 -23.44 21.22 2.09
CA ALA A 219 -23.08 20.92 3.47
C ALA A 219 -24.32 20.80 4.37
N SER A 220 -25.31 21.66 4.16
CA SER A 220 -26.59 21.60 4.88
C SER A 220 -27.41 20.35 4.53
N LEU A 221 -27.53 20.02 3.24
CA LEU A 221 -28.19 18.78 2.82
C LEU A 221 -27.43 17.54 3.28
N GLY A 222 -26.09 17.54 3.15
CA GLY A 222 -25.24 16.43 3.59
C GLY A 222 -25.46 16.10 5.07
N ARG A 223 -25.47 17.12 5.95
CA ARG A 223 -25.79 16.94 7.38
C ARG A 223 -27.19 16.34 7.59
N ARG A 224 -28.18 16.79 6.82
CA ARG A 224 -29.57 16.30 6.93
C ARG A 224 -29.68 14.83 6.52
N ILE A 225 -29.05 14.48 5.40
CA ILE A 225 -29.03 13.12 4.84
C ILE A 225 -28.35 12.14 5.81
N LEU A 226 -27.25 12.57 6.44
CA LEU A 226 -26.51 11.76 7.42
C LEU A 226 -27.26 11.61 8.76
N ARG A 227 -27.95 12.64 9.25
CA ARG A 227 -28.70 12.58 10.54
C ARG A 227 -29.90 11.63 10.51
N ASN A 228 -30.57 11.49 9.36
CA ASN A 228 -31.72 10.61 9.21
C ASN A 228 -31.35 9.10 9.19
N ASP A 229 -30.07 8.73 9.41
CA ASP A 229 -29.64 7.33 9.52
C ASP A 229 -29.82 6.76 10.93
N SER A 230 -29.76 7.62 11.95
CA SER A 230 -29.77 7.21 13.35
C SER A 230 -31.17 6.83 13.88
N SER A 231 -32.24 7.06 13.12
CA SER A 231 -33.63 6.86 13.58
C SER A 231 -34.27 5.53 13.16
N ARG A 232 -33.54 4.64 12.47
CA ARG A 232 -34.05 3.33 12.00
C ARG A 232 -33.28 2.12 12.54
N SER A 233 -32.36 2.32 13.49
CA SER A 233 -31.56 1.25 14.10
C SER A 233 -31.90 1.05 15.59
N ASN A 234 -33.20 0.99 15.91
CA ASN A 234 -33.74 0.51 17.18
C ASN A 234 -34.92 -0.42 16.91
#